data_AF-A0A1S3D560-F1
#
_entry.id   AF-A0A1S3D560-F1
#
_cell.length_a   1.000
_cell.length_b   1.000
_cell.length_c   1.000
_cell.angle_alpha   90.00
_cell.angle_beta   90.00
_cell.angle_gamma   90.00
#
_symmetry.space_group_name_H-M   'P 1'
#
loop_
_entity.id
_entity.type
_entity.pdbx_description
1 polymer ?
#
loop_
_entity_poly.entity_id
_entity_poly.type
_entity_poly.pdbx_seq_one_letter_code
_entity_poly.pdbx_strand_id
1 'polypeptide(L)'
;MKKQNYDYCMYVLTALFHESWTFEEWEKEKSTLDMEYYEWKDHPSYQTYLKLKAYPSQDTSNIEQEIGQDPLTQKYSKAVTDLFNQGNDLLTDLFNILNIIGLKKCTAAI
;
A
#
# COMPACT_ATOMS: atom_id res chain seq x y z
N MET A 1 -27.43 -39.47 3.31
CA MET A 1 -27.49 -38.00 3.47
C MET A 1 -26.20 -37.42 4.03
N LYS A 2 -25.75 -37.72 5.28
CA LYS A 2 -24.51 -37.11 5.84
C LYS A 2 -23.21 -37.43 5.06
N LYS A 3 -23.08 -38.65 4.54
CA LYS A 3 -21.90 -39.07 3.77
C LYS A 3 -21.75 -38.30 2.45
N GLN A 4 -22.85 -38.11 1.72
CA GLN A 4 -22.85 -37.34 0.47
C GLN A 4 -22.46 -35.88 0.71
N ASN A 5 -22.95 -35.26 1.79
CA ASN A 5 -22.56 -33.89 2.15
C ASN A 5 -21.07 -33.82 2.50
N TYR A 6 -20.53 -34.82 3.20
CA TYR A 6 -19.11 -34.88 3.54
C TYR A 6 -18.24 -35.02 2.28
N ASP A 7 -18.59 -35.97 1.40
CA ASP A 7 -17.86 -36.20 0.15
C ASP A 7 -17.91 -34.96 -0.76
N TYR A 8 -19.04 -34.24 -0.76
CA TYR A 8 -19.20 -32.98 -1.48
C TYR A 8 -18.34 -31.85 -0.87
N CYS A 9 -18.31 -31.69 0.46
CA CYS A 9 -17.44 -30.71 1.10
C CYS A 9 -15.96 -30.97 0.78
N MET A 10 -15.53 -32.23 0.76
CA MET A 10 -14.17 -32.60 0.39
C MET A 10 -13.87 -32.24 -1.06
N TYR A 11 -14.80 -32.52 -1.98
CA TYR A 11 -14.66 -32.13 -3.38
C TYR A 11 -14.51 -30.62 -3.56
N VAL A 12 -15.40 -29.82 -2.95
CA VAL A 12 -15.34 -28.35 -3.05
C VAL A 12 -14.03 -27.81 -2.47
N LEU A 13 -13.57 -28.33 -1.33
CA LEU A 13 -12.30 -27.93 -0.73
C LEU A 13 -11.11 -28.24 -1.64
N THR A 14 -11.07 -29.43 -2.25
CA THR A 14 -10.02 -29.81 -3.19
C THR A 14 -10.05 -28.95 -4.46
N ALA A 15 -11.24 -28.67 -5.00
CA ALA A 15 -11.39 -27.79 -6.16
C ALA A 15 -10.87 -26.37 -5.85
N LEU A 16 -11.33 -25.77 -4.75
CA LEU A 16 -10.86 -24.43 -4.34
C LEU A 16 -9.35 -24.38 -4.14
N PHE A 17 -8.74 -25.42 -3.57
CA PHE A 17 -7.30 -25.48 -3.40
C PHE A 17 -6.55 -25.43 -4.75
N HIS A 18 -6.95 -26.25 -5.72
CA HIS A 18 -6.32 -26.27 -7.04
C HIS A 18 -6.56 -25.00 -7.86
N GLU A 19 -7.78 -24.46 -7.81
CA GLU A 19 -8.12 -23.21 -8.50
C GLU A 19 -7.38 -22.01 -7.88
N SER A 20 -7.23 -21.96 -6.54
CA SER A 20 -6.50 -20.88 -5.87
C SER A 20 -5.01 -20.78 -6.24
N TRP A 21 -4.43 -21.85 -6.78
CA TRP A 21 -3.04 -21.88 -7.23
C TRP A 21 -2.89 -21.64 -8.74
N THR A 22 -4.00 -21.69 -9.48
CA THR A 22 -4.00 -21.54 -10.93
C THR A 22 -4.18 -20.07 -11.26
N PHE A 23 -3.15 -19.46 -11.87
CA PHE A 23 -3.20 -18.05 -12.27
C PHE A 23 -3.80 -17.93 -13.67
N GLU A 24 -4.92 -17.24 -13.79
CA GLU A 24 -5.63 -17.03 -15.06
C GLU A 24 -5.28 -15.67 -15.68
N GLU A 25 -5.40 -15.54 -17.01
CA GLU A 25 -4.94 -14.33 -17.70
C GLU A 25 -5.69 -13.06 -17.27
N TRP A 26 -6.99 -13.18 -16.94
CA TRP A 26 -7.82 -12.06 -16.49
C TRP A 26 -7.47 -11.57 -15.09
N GLU A 27 -6.77 -12.37 -14.26
CA GLU A 27 -6.32 -11.94 -12.94
C GLU A 27 -5.28 -10.81 -13.03
N LYS A 28 -4.64 -10.64 -14.20
CA LYS A 28 -3.74 -9.51 -14.49
C LYS A 28 -4.48 -8.18 -14.60
N GLU A 29 -5.77 -8.20 -14.90
CA GLU A 29 -6.60 -7.00 -15.05
C GLU A 29 -7.14 -6.49 -13.70
N LYS A 30 -6.74 -7.13 -12.58
CA LYS A 30 -7.14 -6.74 -11.23
C LYS A 30 -6.71 -5.30 -10.92
N SER A 31 -7.67 -4.48 -10.51
CA SER A 31 -7.42 -3.07 -10.20
C SER A 31 -6.76 -2.92 -8.83
N THR A 32 -6.06 -1.80 -8.62
CA THR A 32 -5.53 -1.42 -7.29
C THR A 32 -6.65 -1.27 -6.25
N LEU A 33 -7.89 -1.00 -6.68
CA LEU A 33 -9.07 -0.95 -5.82
C LEU A 33 -9.51 -2.32 -5.30
N ASP A 34 -9.12 -3.40 -5.99
CA ASP A 34 -9.47 -4.77 -5.64
C ASP A 34 -8.39 -5.45 -4.76
N MET A 35 -7.32 -4.71 -4.41
CA MET A 35 -6.27 -5.20 -3.53
C MET A 35 -6.73 -5.16 -2.07
N GLU A 36 -6.60 -6.30 -1.38
CA GLU A 36 -6.96 -6.42 0.05
C GLU A 36 -5.97 -5.73 0.98
N TYR A 37 -4.77 -5.43 0.47
CA TYR A 37 -3.72 -4.72 1.19
C TYR A 37 -3.25 -3.52 0.40
N TYR A 38 -2.87 -2.48 1.13
CA TYR A 38 -2.28 -1.28 0.59
C TYR A 38 -0.79 -1.46 0.36
N GLU A 39 -0.37 -1.49 -0.91
CA GLU A 39 1.02 -1.37 -1.33
C GLU A 39 1.35 0.08 -1.68
N TRP A 40 2.26 0.69 -0.93
CA TRP A 40 2.53 2.13 -1.06
C TRP A 40 3.05 2.53 -2.44
N LYS A 41 3.89 1.70 -3.06
CA LYS A 41 4.53 1.99 -4.36
C LYS A 41 3.53 2.08 -5.53
N ASP A 42 2.45 1.32 -5.46
CA ASP A 42 1.44 1.27 -6.53
C ASP A 42 0.36 2.35 -6.38
N HIS A 43 0.42 3.14 -5.31
CA HIS A 43 -0.58 4.14 -4.99
C HIS A 43 -0.13 5.59 -5.26
N PRO A 44 -1.09 6.54 -5.42
CA PRO A 44 -0.79 7.95 -5.68
C PRO A 44 0.01 8.66 -4.57
N SER A 45 0.04 8.10 -3.34
CA SER A 45 0.86 8.64 -2.25
C SER A 45 2.35 8.60 -2.60
N TYR A 46 2.82 7.53 -3.23
CA TYR A 46 4.21 7.41 -3.70
C TYR A 46 4.53 8.46 -4.76
N GLN A 47 3.66 8.62 -5.76
CA GLN A 47 3.80 9.64 -6.81
C GLN A 47 3.83 11.06 -6.25
N THR A 48 3.04 11.33 -5.21
CA THR A 48 3.03 12.63 -4.52
C THR A 48 4.32 12.83 -3.74
N TYR A 49 4.81 11.80 -3.05
CA TYR A 49 6.08 11.84 -2.32
C TYR A 49 7.27 12.11 -3.25
N LEU A 50 7.32 11.46 -4.42
CA LEU A 50 8.31 11.72 -5.46
C LEU A 50 8.32 13.17 -5.90
N LYS A 51 7.15 13.73 -6.19
CA LYS A 51 7.01 15.15 -6.58
C LYS A 51 7.47 16.10 -5.49
N LEU A 52 7.21 15.77 -4.22
CA LEU A 52 7.68 16.57 -3.09
C LEU A 52 9.21 16.52 -2.94
N LYS A 53 9.83 15.36 -3.13
CA LYS A 53 11.29 15.20 -3.08
C LYS A 53 12.01 15.87 -4.24
N ALA A 54 11.40 15.85 -5.43
CA ALA A 54 11.94 16.50 -6.63
C ALA A 54 11.83 18.04 -6.60
N TYR A 55 11.05 18.60 -5.68
CA TYR A 55 10.86 20.05 -5.59
C TYR A 55 12.09 20.73 -4.96
N PRO A 56 12.61 21.85 -5.54
CA PRO A 56 12.09 22.64 -6.68
C PRO A 56 12.63 22.24 -8.07
N SER A 57 13.60 21.32 -8.14
CA SER A 57 14.37 20.98 -9.34
C SER A 57 13.58 20.22 -10.43
N GLN A 58 12.42 19.64 -10.09
CA GLN A 58 11.51 18.85 -10.95
C GLN A 58 12.07 17.57 -11.60
N ASP A 59 13.38 17.32 -11.54
CA ASP A 59 13.99 16.10 -12.07
C ASP A 59 13.70 14.87 -11.17
N THR A 60 13.03 13.87 -11.73
CA THR A 60 12.60 12.65 -11.01
C THR A 60 13.43 11.41 -11.34
N SER A 61 14.29 11.47 -12.37
CA SER A 61 14.94 10.29 -12.98
C SER A 61 15.91 9.53 -12.07
N ASN A 62 16.49 10.19 -11.06
CA ASN A 62 17.48 9.58 -10.15
C ASN A 62 16.90 9.26 -8.77
N ILE A 63 15.68 9.72 -8.47
CA ILE A 63 15.13 9.72 -7.10
C ILE A 63 14.63 8.32 -6.71
N GLU A 64 14.10 7.55 -7.66
CA GLU A 64 13.57 6.21 -7.38
C GLU A 64 14.62 5.23 -6.81
N GLN A 65 15.89 5.38 -7.20
CA GLN A 65 16.98 4.55 -6.70
C GLN A 65 17.45 4.98 -5.30
N GLU A 66 17.34 6.26 -4.96
CA GLU A 66 17.74 6.81 -3.66
C GLU A 66 16.71 6.52 -2.55
N ILE A 67 15.44 6.40 -2.92
CA ILE A 67 14.31 6.13 -2.01
C ILE A 67 14.47 4.85 -1.21
N GLY A 68 15.04 3.80 -1.82
CA GLY A 68 15.25 2.53 -1.12
C GLY A 68 16.19 2.66 0.08
N GLN A 69 17.09 3.65 0.06
CA GLN A 69 18.15 3.82 1.05
C GLN A 69 17.83 4.88 2.12
N ASP A 70 16.95 5.84 1.81
CA ASP A 70 16.60 6.93 2.73
C ASP A 70 15.76 6.43 3.93
N PRO A 71 16.27 6.54 5.17
CA PRO A 71 15.53 6.15 6.38
C PRO A 71 14.22 6.91 6.55
N LEU A 72 14.14 8.13 6.03
CA LEU A 72 12.92 8.95 6.10
C LEU A 72 11.82 8.39 5.21
N THR A 73 12.19 7.92 4.01
CA THR A 73 11.25 7.33 3.06
C THR A 73 10.68 6.01 3.59
N GLN A 74 11.52 5.19 4.23
CA GLN A 74 11.07 3.96 4.89
C GLN A 74 10.08 4.23 6.02
N LYS A 75 10.32 5.28 6.84
CA LYS A 75 9.39 5.68 7.90
C LYS A 75 8.05 6.17 7.35
N TYR A 76 8.08 6.97 6.27
CA TYR A 76 6.86 7.43 5.61
C TYR A 76 6.06 6.27 5.02
N SER A 77 6.72 5.41 4.22
CA SER A 77 6.09 4.23 3.62
C SER A 77 5.42 3.38 4.69
N LYS A 78 6.13 3.09 5.79
CA LYS A 78 5.59 2.28 6.88
C LYS A 78 4.37 2.93 7.52
N ALA A 79 4.43 4.22 7.85
CA ALA A 79 3.31 4.93 8.46
C ALA A 79 2.06 4.94 7.55
N VAL A 80 2.25 5.12 6.24
CA VAL A 80 1.13 5.10 5.28
C VAL A 80 0.55 3.69 5.16
N THR A 81 1.39 2.66 5.04
CA THR A 81 0.95 1.27 4.99
C THR A 81 0.21 0.86 6.27
N ASP A 82 0.72 1.23 7.44
CA ASP A 82 0.09 0.93 8.73
C ASP A 82 -1.27 1.63 8.85
N LEU A 83 -1.38 2.89 8.39
CA LEU A 83 -2.64 3.63 8.38
C LEU A 83 -3.73 2.92 7.56
N PHE A 84 -3.40 2.50 6.34
CA PHE A 84 -4.37 1.89 5.43
C PHE A 84 -4.69 0.43 5.77
N ASN A 85 -3.72 -0.34 6.29
CA ASN A 85 -3.90 -1.78 6.54
C ASN A 85 -4.36 -2.11 7.96
N GLN A 86 -3.93 -1.34 8.97
CA GLN A 86 -4.23 -1.64 10.38
C GLN A 86 -5.36 -0.76 10.94
N GLY A 87 -5.78 0.28 10.21
CA GLY A 87 -6.90 1.15 10.61
C GLY A 87 -6.61 1.99 11.86
N ASN A 88 -5.34 2.38 12.07
CA ASN A 88 -4.91 3.16 13.23
C ASN A 88 -5.49 4.59 13.24
N ASP A 89 -5.47 5.23 14.41
CA ASP A 89 -6.02 6.56 14.66
C ASP A 89 -5.40 7.62 13.72
N LEU A 90 -6.23 8.10 12.79
CA LEU A 90 -5.89 9.03 11.70
C LEU A 90 -5.07 10.25 12.15
N LEU A 91 -5.35 10.80 13.34
CA LEU A 91 -4.73 12.04 13.81
C LEU A 91 -3.26 11.89 14.21
N THR A 92 -2.91 10.79 14.87
CA THR A 92 -1.54 10.54 15.34
C THR A 92 -0.63 10.24 14.15
N ASP A 93 -1.15 9.46 13.20
CA ASP A 93 -0.42 9.06 12.00
C ASP A 93 -0.23 10.23 11.03
N LEU A 94 -1.23 11.10 10.86
CA LEU A 94 -1.10 12.31 10.05
C LEU A 94 -0.02 13.25 10.61
N PHE A 95 0.03 13.41 11.94
CA PHE A 95 1.03 14.25 12.59
C PHE A 95 2.44 13.68 12.43
N ASN A 96 2.58 12.35 12.57
CA ASN A 96 3.85 11.66 12.32
C ASN A 96 4.29 11.83 10.86
N ILE A 97 3.38 11.65 9.90
CA ILE A 97 3.61 11.81 8.47
C ILE A 97 4.05 13.25 8.12
N LEU A 98 3.36 14.27 8.65
CA LEU A 98 3.69 15.68 8.41
C LEU A 98 5.07 16.05 8.97
N ASN A 99 5.42 15.55 10.16
CA ASN A 99 6.74 15.75 10.75
C ASN A 99 7.84 15.06 9.94
N ILE A 100 7.57 13.86 9.41
CA ILE A 100 8.50 13.12 8.55
C ILE A 100 8.78 13.89 7.26
N ILE A 101 7.77 14.50 6.64
CA ILE A 101 7.94 15.26 5.38
C ILE A 101 8.57 16.65 5.62
N GLY A 102 8.74 17.07 6.89
CA GLY A 102 9.33 18.38 7.23
C GLY A 102 8.38 19.56 7.04
N LEU A 103 7.10 19.30 6.70
CA LEU A 103 6.05 20.30 6.62
C LEU A 103 5.51 20.58 8.03
N LYS A 104 6.27 21.31 8.85
CA LYS A 104 5.67 21.91 10.05
C LYS A 104 4.59 22.89 9.60
N LYS A 105 3.42 22.89 10.25
CA LYS A 105 2.41 23.95 10.05
C LYS A 105 3.14 25.29 10.19
N CYS A 106 3.19 26.07 9.10
CA CYS A 106 3.54 27.47 9.20
C CYS A 106 2.46 28.11 10.07
N THR A 107 2.75 28.27 11.35
CA THR A 107 1.97 29.16 12.22
C THR A 107 2.11 30.52 11.58
N ALA A 108 1.06 30.95 10.86
CA ALA A 108 0.99 32.30 10.32
C ALA A 108 1.16 33.24 11.52
N ALA A 109 2.30 33.93 11.55
CA ALA A 109 2.51 35.03 12.48
C ALA A 109 1.53 36.13 12.05
N ILE A 110 0.50 36.33 12.87
CA ILE A 110 -0.29 37.55 12.94
C ILE A 110 0.31 38.37 14.07
#